data_AF-A0A174CZS8-F1
#
_entry.id   AF-A0A174CZS8-F1
#
_cell.length_a   1.000
_cell.length_b   1.000
_cell.length_c   1.000
_cell.angle_alpha   90.00
_cell.angle_beta   90.00
_cell.angle_gamma   90.00
#
_symmetry.space_group_name_H-M   'P 1'
#
loop_
_entity.id
_entity.type
_entity.pdbx_description
1 polymer ?
#
loop_
_entity_poly.entity_id
_entity_poly.type
_entity_poly.pdbx_seq_one_letter_code
_entity_poly.pdbx_strand_id
1 'polypeptide(L)'
;MGSILGLLFGLCPKLEDVGAPFIHVLQSVPPVCWVVLALVWFGFNGWPCVFIVAASTIPTVVINLSHGVRGVDPELLEMARLYRFSRRKVLLHVTLPSIRPYFLSALEIVVGGGWKLAVMGEVLTTNSGIGGAITTARLNIQPDAIIAWAFLLVTGCFITQKLVCLLLSRRGGAPC
;
A
#
# COMPACT_ATOMS: atom_id res chain seq x y z
N MET A 1 -0.76 -1.72 -9.52
CA MET A 1 -1.50 -2.99 -9.69
C MET A 1 -2.65 -3.15 -8.71
N GLY A 2 -2.42 -3.01 -7.39
CA GLY A 2 -3.48 -3.15 -6.37
C GLY A 2 -4.72 -2.28 -6.61
N SER A 3 -4.56 -1.06 -7.14
CA SER A 3 -5.69 -0.17 -7.41
C SER A 3 -6.64 -0.68 -8.51
N ILE A 4 -6.09 -1.34 -9.54
CA ILE A 4 -6.89 -1.90 -10.65
C ILE A 4 -7.67 -3.12 -10.15
N LEU A 5 -7.00 -3.99 -9.39
CA LEU A 5 -7.62 -5.17 -8.76
C LEU A 5 -8.68 -4.78 -7.73
N GLY A 6 -8.42 -3.78 -6.89
CA GLY A 6 -9.38 -3.28 -5.92
C GLY A 6 -10.63 -2.68 -6.56
N LEU A 7 -10.47 -1.94 -7.67
CA LEU A 7 -11.60 -1.42 -8.42
C LEU A 7 -12.42 -2.55 -9.07
N LEU A 8 -11.75 -3.56 -9.63
CA LEU A 8 -12.40 -4.74 -10.20
C LEU A 8 -13.20 -5.53 -9.16
N PHE A 9 -12.64 -5.73 -7.96
CA PHE A 9 -13.31 -6.44 -6.88
C PHE A 9 -14.53 -5.65 -6.39
N GLY A 10 -14.38 -4.36 -6.14
CA GLY A 10 -15.50 -3.52 -5.71
C GLY A 10 -16.64 -3.38 -6.72
N LEU A 11 -16.38 -3.50 -8.03
CA LEU A 11 -17.41 -3.44 -9.07
C LEU A 11 -18.11 -4.77 -9.33
N CYS A 12 -17.44 -5.88 -9.03
CA CYS A 12 -17.91 -7.23 -9.31
C CYS A 12 -18.06 -8.03 -8.00
N PRO A 13 -19.24 -7.99 -7.34
CA PRO A 13 -19.44 -8.67 -6.06
C PRO A 13 -19.16 -10.18 -6.14
N LYS A 14 -19.46 -10.82 -7.28
CA LYS A 14 -19.12 -12.25 -7.50
C LYS A 14 -17.61 -12.52 -7.54
N LEU A 15 -16.82 -11.58 -8.05
CA LEU A 15 -15.37 -11.72 -8.10
C LEU A 15 -14.77 -11.48 -6.72
N GLU A 16 -15.33 -10.55 -5.96
CA GLU A 16 -14.97 -10.31 -4.56
C GLU A 16 -15.31 -11.50 -3.67
N ASP A 17 -16.50 -12.11 -3.78
CA ASP A 17 -16.86 -13.27 -2.95
C ASP A 17 -15.89 -14.45 -3.11
N VAL A 18 -15.38 -14.66 -4.33
CA VAL A 18 -14.41 -15.73 -4.61
C VAL A 18 -12.98 -15.28 -4.27
N GLY A 19 -12.62 -14.04 -4.56
CA GLY A 19 -11.25 -13.52 -4.45
C GLY A 19 -10.88 -12.99 -3.06
N ALA A 20 -11.84 -12.44 -2.31
CA ALA A 20 -11.65 -11.88 -0.97
C ALA A 20 -10.94 -12.85 -0.01
N PRO A 21 -11.35 -14.13 0.14
CA PRO A 21 -10.65 -15.05 1.03
C PRO A 21 -9.17 -15.19 0.67
N PHE A 22 -8.82 -15.26 -0.62
CA PHE A 22 -7.42 -15.33 -1.04
C PHE A 22 -6.64 -14.06 -0.70
N ILE A 23 -7.24 -12.88 -0.90
CA ILE A 23 -6.60 -11.61 -0.57
C ILE A 23 -6.41 -11.46 0.95
N HIS A 24 -7.39 -11.87 1.76
CA HIS A 24 -7.27 -11.85 3.22
C HIS A 24 -6.22 -12.85 3.74
N VAL A 25 -6.12 -14.03 3.12
CA VAL A 25 -5.03 -14.97 3.41
C VAL A 25 -3.69 -14.31 3.08
N LEU A 26 -3.54 -13.69 1.91
CA LEU A 26 -2.30 -13.01 1.51
C LEU A 26 -1.92 -11.88 2.48
N GLN A 27 -2.90 -11.14 2.99
CA GLN A 27 -2.70 -10.08 3.99
C GLN A 27 -2.33 -10.64 5.37
N SER A 28 -2.85 -11.83 5.72
CA SER A 28 -2.59 -12.48 7.01
C SER A 28 -1.18 -13.06 7.10
N VAL A 29 -0.51 -13.27 5.95
CA VAL A 29 0.87 -13.74 5.90
C VAL A 29 1.79 -12.67 6.51
N PRO A 30 2.52 -12.98 7.59
CA PRO A 30 3.48 -12.06 8.18
C PRO A 30 4.52 -11.60 7.15
N PRO A 31 4.95 -10.32 7.16
CA PRO A 31 5.96 -9.82 6.23
C PRO A 31 7.26 -10.64 6.21
N VAL A 32 7.65 -11.24 7.34
CA VAL A 32 8.84 -12.10 7.43
C VAL A 32 8.76 -13.33 6.53
N CYS A 33 7.57 -13.91 6.33
CA CYS A 33 7.38 -15.04 5.42
C CYS A 33 7.67 -14.63 3.97
N TRP A 34 7.26 -13.43 3.58
CA TRP A 34 7.58 -12.87 2.27
C TRP A 34 9.08 -12.66 2.09
N VAL A 35 9.80 -12.25 3.15
CA VAL A 35 11.26 -12.11 3.09
C VAL A 35 11.93 -13.45 2.77
N VAL A 36 11.56 -14.51 3.48
CA VAL A 36 12.16 -15.84 3.27
C VAL A 36 11.89 -16.33 1.84
N LEU A 37 10.66 -16.20 1.35
CA LEU A 37 10.31 -16.57 -0.02
C LEU A 37 11.08 -15.74 -1.06
N ALA A 38 11.20 -14.44 -0.82
CA ALA A 38 11.92 -13.54 -1.72
C ALA A 38 13.41 -13.90 -1.81
N LEU A 39 14.03 -14.26 -0.68
CA LEU A 39 15.41 -14.72 -0.63
C LEU A 39 15.61 -16.03 -1.41
N VAL A 40 14.70 -16.99 -1.29
CA VAL A 40 14.79 -18.27 -2.00
C VAL A 40 14.63 -18.09 -3.52
N TRP A 41 13.72 -17.22 -3.96
CA TRP A 41 13.47 -17.01 -5.39
C TRP A 41 14.47 -16.09 -6.07
N PHE A 42 14.86 -14.99 -5.41
CA PHE A 42 15.62 -13.92 -6.04
C PHE A 42 17.06 -13.82 -5.53
N GLY A 43 17.39 -14.42 -4.37
CA GLY A 43 18.71 -14.35 -3.76
C GLY A 43 19.04 -12.99 -3.13
N PHE A 44 20.33 -12.71 -2.93
CA PHE A 44 20.83 -11.46 -2.33
C PHE A 44 21.05 -10.38 -3.40
N ASN A 45 19.97 -9.80 -3.90
CA ASN A 45 20.01 -8.65 -4.80
C ASN A 45 18.93 -7.62 -4.39
N GLY A 46 18.74 -6.55 -5.17
CA GLY A 46 17.73 -5.53 -4.87
C GLY A 46 16.29 -5.97 -5.12
N TRP A 47 16.06 -7.09 -5.84
CA TRP A 47 14.72 -7.55 -6.23
C TRP A 47 13.84 -8.05 -5.06
N PRO A 48 14.36 -8.78 -4.05
CA PRO A 48 13.61 -9.17 -2.87
C PRO A 48 12.88 -8.01 -2.21
N CYS A 49 13.55 -6.87 -2.06
CA CYS A 49 12.95 -5.68 -1.43
C CYS A 49 11.70 -5.24 -2.17
N VAL A 50 11.76 -5.17 -3.51
CA VAL A 50 10.62 -4.79 -4.35
C VAL A 50 9.50 -5.82 -4.25
N PHE A 51 9.84 -7.11 -4.25
CA PHE A 51 8.86 -8.18 -4.12
C PHE A 51 8.15 -8.16 -2.76
N ILE A 52 8.88 -8.01 -1.65
CA ILE A 52 8.33 -7.95 -0.29
C ILE A 52 7.33 -6.80 -0.16
N VAL A 53 7.72 -5.61 -0.65
CA VAL A 53 6.87 -4.42 -0.62
C VAL A 53 5.63 -4.66 -1.49
N ALA A 54 5.78 -5.18 -2.71
CA ALA A 54 4.66 -5.45 -3.60
C ALA A 54 3.68 -6.47 -3.00
N ALA A 55 4.18 -7.61 -2.53
CA ALA A 55 3.37 -8.69 -1.97
C ALA A 55 2.58 -8.25 -0.72
N SER A 56 3.19 -7.40 0.12
CA SER A 56 2.54 -6.91 1.36
C SER A 56 1.55 -5.76 1.10
N THR A 57 1.85 -4.89 0.12
CA THR A 57 1.06 -3.68 -0.12
C THR A 57 -0.12 -3.92 -1.05
N ILE A 58 -0.01 -4.83 -2.03
CA ILE A 58 -1.09 -5.11 -2.99
C ILE A 58 -2.40 -5.52 -2.28
N PRO A 59 -2.43 -6.50 -1.36
CA PRO A 59 -3.65 -6.89 -0.63
C PRO A 59 -4.27 -5.71 0.12
N THR A 60 -3.43 -4.93 0.79
CA THR A 60 -3.84 -3.76 1.56
C THR A 60 -4.53 -2.71 0.69
N VAL A 61 -4.02 -2.45 -0.53
CA VAL A 61 -4.67 -1.53 -1.47
C VAL A 61 -5.98 -2.11 -1.99
N VAL A 62 -6.00 -3.40 -2.35
CA VAL A 62 -7.19 -4.06 -2.88
C VAL A 62 -8.34 -3.97 -1.89
N ILE A 63 -8.09 -4.32 -0.62
CA ILE A 63 -9.09 -4.30 0.46
C ILE A 63 -9.59 -2.87 0.72
N ASN A 64 -8.69 -1.89 0.89
CA ASN A 64 -9.11 -0.51 1.14
C ASN A 64 -9.95 0.05 -0.01
N LEU A 65 -9.59 -0.27 -1.25
CA LEU A 65 -10.30 0.24 -2.41
C LEU A 65 -11.64 -0.48 -2.64
N SER A 66 -11.72 -1.80 -2.41
CA SER A 66 -12.99 -2.54 -2.50
C SER A 66 -13.97 -2.04 -1.45
N HIS A 67 -13.53 -1.81 -0.21
CA HIS A 67 -14.34 -1.17 0.82
C HIS A 67 -14.77 0.24 0.42
N GLY A 68 -13.90 1.04 -0.19
CA GLY A 68 -14.25 2.36 -0.69
C GLY A 68 -15.34 2.34 -1.76
N VAL A 69 -15.29 1.38 -2.69
CA VAL A 69 -16.33 1.21 -3.73
C VAL A 69 -17.66 0.77 -3.11
N ARG A 70 -17.64 -0.10 -2.09
CA ARG A 70 -18.85 -0.58 -1.40
C ARG A 70 -19.43 0.44 -0.42
N GLY A 71 -18.59 1.35 0.09
CA GLY A 71 -18.99 2.47 0.95
C GLY A 71 -19.57 3.66 0.19
N VAL A 72 -19.78 3.56 -1.13
CA VAL A 72 -20.47 4.60 -1.89
C VAL A 72 -21.91 4.70 -1.42
N ASP A 73 -22.34 5.93 -1.14
CA ASP A 73 -23.67 6.25 -0.63
C ASP A 73 -24.78 5.64 -1.51
N PRO A 74 -25.66 4.79 -0.93
CA PRO A 74 -26.81 4.24 -1.63
C PRO A 74 -27.70 5.31 -2.28
N GLU A 75 -27.86 6.48 -1.65
CA GLU A 75 -28.68 7.57 -2.19
C GLU A 75 -28.11 8.12 -3.50
N LEU A 76 -26.77 8.24 -3.61
CA LEU A 76 -26.10 8.63 -4.85
C LEU A 76 -26.32 7.60 -5.96
N LEU A 77 -26.35 6.31 -5.62
CA LEU A 77 -26.60 5.23 -6.57
C LEU A 77 -28.07 5.19 -7.02
N GLU A 78 -29.01 5.47 -6.12
CA GLU A 78 -30.43 5.59 -6.42
C GLU A 78 -30.72 6.79 -7.31
N MET A 79 -30.14 7.96 -7.01
CA MET A 79 -30.17 9.16 -7.86
C MET A 79 -29.68 8.83 -9.28
N ALA A 80 -28.52 8.19 -9.41
CA ALA A 80 -27.98 7.81 -10.71
C ALA A 80 -28.90 6.84 -11.48
N ARG A 81 -29.64 5.98 -10.77
CA ARG A 81 -30.64 5.07 -11.35
C ARG A 81 -31.88 5.83 -11.84
N LEU A 82 -32.36 6.82 -11.08
CA LEU A 82 -33.48 7.69 -11.48
C LEU A 82 -33.16 8.49 -12.75
N TYR A 83 -31.95 9.02 -12.85
CA TYR A 83 -31.46 9.71 -14.05
C TYR A 83 -31.09 8.78 -15.22
N ARG A 84 -31.34 7.46 -15.11
CA ARG A 84 -31.02 6.42 -16.11
C ARG A 84 -29.56 6.48 -16.61
N PHE A 85 -28.61 6.74 -15.72
CA PHE A 85 -27.20 6.74 -16.10
C PHE A 85 -26.75 5.34 -16.53
N SER A 86 -25.94 5.27 -17.59
CA SER A 86 -25.31 4.02 -18.01
C SER A 86 -24.26 3.58 -16.98
N ARG A 87 -23.96 2.28 -16.91
CA ARG A 87 -22.96 1.73 -15.95
C ARG A 87 -21.61 2.44 -16.00
N ARG A 88 -21.19 2.90 -17.19
CA ARG A 88 -19.94 3.66 -17.37
C ARG A 88 -20.02 5.09 -16.80
N LYS A 89 -21.19 5.75 -16.91
CA LYS A 89 -21.42 7.06 -16.30
C LYS A 89 -21.44 6.97 -14.78
N VAL A 90 -22.11 5.95 -14.23
CA VAL A 90 -22.11 5.68 -12.77
C VAL A 90 -20.68 5.47 -12.28
N LEU A 91 -19.90 4.62 -12.96
CA LEU A 91 -18.50 4.38 -12.58
C LEU A 91 -17.68 5.68 -12.55
N LEU A 92 -17.74 6.50 -13.61
CA LEU A 92 -16.88 7.67 -13.76
C LEU A 92 -17.33 8.89 -12.95
N HIS A 93 -18.64 9.10 -12.77
CA HIS A 93 -19.19 10.32 -12.18
C HIS A 93 -19.72 10.14 -10.75
N VAL A 94 -19.96 8.90 -10.33
CA VAL A 94 -20.46 8.59 -8.98
C VAL A 94 -19.41 7.82 -8.20
N THR A 95 -19.00 6.65 -8.70
CA THR A 95 -18.06 5.78 -7.97
C THR A 95 -16.66 6.40 -7.88
N LEU A 96 -16.07 6.81 -9.00
CA LEU A 96 -14.69 7.35 -9.04
C LEU A 96 -14.45 8.56 -8.12
N PRO A 97 -15.32 9.59 -8.08
CA PRO A 97 -15.14 10.69 -7.14
C PRO A 97 -15.36 10.27 -5.68
N SER A 98 -16.30 9.37 -5.39
CA SER A 98 -16.56 8.89 -4.03
C SER A 98 -15.46 8.01 -3.47
N ILE A 99 -14.75 7.23 -4.31
CA ILE A 99 -13.61 6.40 -3.86
C ILE A 99 -12.30 7.16 -3.77
N ARG A 100 -12.26 8.42 -4.24
CA ARG A 100 -11.07 9.26 -4.20
C ARG A 100 -10.45 9.34 -2.79
N PRO A 101 -11.18 9.67 -1.71
CA PRO A 101 -10.60 9.68 -0.36
C PRO A 101 -10.04 8.31 0.04
N TYR A 102 -10.72 7.21 -0.28
CA TYR A 102 -10.23 5.85 -0.01
C TYR A 102 -8.94 5.53 -0.76
N PHE A 103 -8.81 5.96 -2.01
CA PHE A 103 -7.57 5.82 -2.77
C PHE A 103 -6.43 6.61 -2.13
N LEU A 104 -6.71 7.82 -1.63
CA LEU A 104 -5.73 8.65 -0.94
C LEU A 104 -5.28 8.01 0.37
N SER A 105 -6.21 7.50 1.18
CA SER A 105 -5.90 6.78 2.42
C SER A 105 -5.09 5.51 2.14
N ALA A 106 -5.46 4.74 1.11
CA ALA A 106 -4.71 3.55 0.72
C ALA A 106 -3.28 3.89 0.28
N LEU A 107 -3.10 5.00 -0.46
CA LEU A 107 -1.79 5.48 -0.87
C LEU A 107 -0.94 5.88 0.34
N GLU A 108 -1.51 6.60 1.30
CA GLU A 108 -0.82 7.00 2.53
C GLU A 108 -0.35 5.79 3.35
N ILE A 109 -1.23 4.80 3.54
CA ILE A 109 -0.90 3.54 4.22
C ILE A 109 0.26 2.83 3.51
N VAL A 110 0.21 2.74 2.18
CA VAL A 110 1.25 2.05 1.40
C VAL A 110 2.56 2.81 1.36
N VAL A 111 2.55 4.14 1.28
CA VAL A 111 3.79 4.92 1.31
C VAL A 111 4.44 4.80 2.69
N GLY A 112 3.67 4.99 3.77
CA GLY A 112 4.21 4.91 5.14
C GLY A 112 4.64 3.49 5.54
N GLY A 113 3.82 2.49 5.21
CA GLY A 113 4.11 1.09 5.51
C GLY A 113 5.13 0.46 4.57
N GLY A 114 5.02 0.73 3.27
CA GLY A 114 5.90 0.20 2.24
C GLY A 114 7.34 0.65 2.41
N TRP A 115 7.57 1.89 2.85
CA TRP A 115 8.92 2.37 3.18
C TRP A 115 9.59 1.53 4.27
N LYS A 116 8.85 1.22 5.36
CA LYS A 116 9.34 0.41 6.47
C LYS A 116 9.66 -1.02 6.02
N LEU A 117 8.79 -1.58 5.18
CA LEU A 117 8.99 -2.91 4.60
C LEU A 117 10.18 -2.97 3.64
N ALA A 118 10.41 -1.90 2.87
CA ALA A 118 11.57 -1.80 1.99
C ALA A 118 12.87 -1.84 2.81
N VAL A 119 12.98 -1.04 3.86
CA VAL A 119 14.18 -1.05 4.71
C VAL A 119 14.35 -2.37 5.44
N MET A 120 13.26 -2.99 5.93
CA MET A 120 13.31 -4.33 6.50
C MET A 120 13.85 -5.36 5.49
N GLY A 121 13.40 -5.28 4.24
CA GLY A 121 13.95 -6.07 3.15
C GLY A 121 15.43 -5.80 2.95
N GLU A 122 15.85 -4.53 2.95
CA GLU A 122 17.25 -4.17 2.72
C GLU A 122 18.17 -4.75 3.80
N VAL A 123 17.78 -4.63 5.07
CA VAL A 123 18.53 -5.17 6.23
C VAL A 123 18.83 -6.66 6.07
N LEU A 124 17.91 -7.42 5.48
CA LEU A 124 17.97 -8.88 5.40
C LEU A 124 18.54 -9.40 4.06
N THR A 125 18.49 -8.60 3.00
CA THR A 125 18.70 -9.10 1.62
C THR A 125 19.81 -8.39 0.86
N THR A 126 20.27 -7.21 1.30
CA THR A 126 21.35 -6.48 0.62
C THR A 126 22.32 -5.82 1.60
N ASN A 127 23.52 -5.54 1.11
CA ASN A 127 24.55 -4.80 1.84
C ASN A 127 24.59 -3.31 1.44
N SER A 128 23.68 -2.86 0.58
CA SER A 128 23.58 -1.46 0.15
C SER A 128 22.29 -0.81 0.65
N GLY A 129 22.22 0.52 0.58
CA GLY A 129 21.06 1.28 1.07
C GLY A 129 21.08 1.50 2.57
N ILE A 130 19.97 2.05 3.10
CA ILE A 130 19.85 2.41 4.51
C ILE A 130 19.82 1.15 5.36
N GLY A 131 19.09 0.11 4.92
CA GLY A 131 19.05 -1.17 5.64
C GLY A 131 20.38 -1.89 5.64
N GLY A 132 21.11 -1.88 4.51
CA GLY A 132 22.45 -2.44 4.43
C GLY A 132 23.44 -1.74 5.38
N ALA A 133 23.39 -0.40 5.47
CA ALA A 133 24.23 0.36 6.38
C ALA A 133 23.93 0.06 7.86
N ILE A 134 22.66 -0.14 8.21
CA ILE A 134 22.26 -0.62 9.55
C ILE A 134 22.85 -2.01 9.83
N THR A 135 22.80 -2.92 8.84
CA THR A 135 23.41 -4.25 8.96
C THR A 135 24.92 -4.16 9.17
N THR A 136 25.62 -3.30 8.43
CA THR A 136 27.07 -3.09 8.63
C THR A 136 27.38 -2.52 10.01
N ALA A 137 26.62 -1.52 10.48
CA ALA A 137 26.79 -0.96 11.83
C ALA A 137 26.52 -2.01 12.93
N ARG A 138 25.51 -2.88 12.72
CA ARG A 138 25.22 -4.02 13.61
C ARG A 138 26.37 -5.01 13.65
N LEU A 139 26.95 -5.37 12.50
CA LEU A 139 28.09 -6.30 12.44
C LEU A 139 29.33 -5.75 13.14
N ASN A 140 29.54 -4.43 13.10
CA ASN A 140 30.62 -3.74 13.80
C ASN A 140 30.33 -3.42 15.27
N ILE A 141 29.15 -3.80 15.80
CA ILE A 141 28.72 -3.54 17.18
C ILE A 141 28.81 -2.03 17.52
N GLN A 142 28.40 -1.17 16.57
CA GLN A 142 28.40 0.29 16.73
C GLN A 142 26.97 0.80 16.97
N PRO A 143 26.48 0.82 18.22
CA PRO A 143 25.11 1.25 18.53
C PRO A 143 24.85 2.71 18.15
N ASP A 144 25.87 3.57 18.26
CA ASP A 144 25.77 4.98 17.90
C ASP A 144 25.41 5.16 16.41
N ALA A 145 26.03 4.36 15.53
CA ALA A 145 25.75 4.37 14.11
C ALA A 145 24.35 3.80 13.80
N ILE A 146 23.91 2.75 14.52
CA ILE A 146 22.56 2.19 14.36
C ILE A 146 21.50 3.24 14.71
N ILE A 147 21.69 3.98 15.81
CA ILE A 147 20.78 5.04 16.24
C ILE A 147 20.75 6.18 15.23
N ALA A 148 21.91 6.59 14.69
CA ALA A 148 21.99 7.62 13.67
C ALA A 148 21.23 7.24 12.39
N TRP A 149 21.40 6.00 11.90
CA TRP A 149 20.66 5.50 10.74
C TRP A 149 19.17 5.35 11.02
N ALA A 150 18.78 4.90 12.21
CA ALA A 150 17.39 4.83 12.62
C ALA A 150 16.73 6.22 12.64
N PHE A 151 17.43 7.23 13.14
CA PHE A 151 16.94 8.61 13.15
C PHE A 151 16.76 9.17 11.74
N LEU A 152 17.71 8.91 10.84
CA LEU A 152 17.58 9.26 9.42
C LEU A 152 16.37 8.57 8.76
N LEU A 153 16.15 7.30 9.06
CA LEU A 153 15.01 6.53 8.54
C LEU A 153 13.68 7.11 9.02
N VAL A 154 13.55 7.39 10.33
CA VAL A 154 12.35 8.00 10.92
C VAL A 154 12.08 9.37 10.30
N THR A 155 13.11 10.21 10.20
CA THR A 155 13.00 11.54 9.62
C THR A 155 12.58 11.48 8.14
N GLY A 156 13.21 10.59 7.36
CA GLY A 156 12.86 10.38 5.95
C GLY A 156 11.43 9.85 5.76
N CYS A 157 11.00 8.91 6.62
CA CYS A 157 9.63 8.40 6.61
C CYS A 157 8.61 9.50 6.94
N PHE A 158 8.89 10.30 7.98
CA PHE A 158 8.03 11.41 8.36
C PHE A 158 7.92 12.46 7.24
N ILE A 159 9.04 12.82 6.60
CA ILE A 159 9.06 13.76 5.48
C ILE A 159 8.26 13.22 4.30
N THR A 160 8.46 11.95 3.92
CA THR A 160 7.74 11.37 2.78
C THR A 160 6.23 11.28 3.05
N GLN A 161 5.81 10.89 4.25
CA GLN A 161 4.40 10.90 4.64
C GLN A 161 3.81 12.32 4.61
N LYS A 162 4.50 13.30 5.21
CA LYS A 162 4.04 14.70 5.17
C LYS A 162 3.98 15.25 3.74
N LEU A 163 4.96 14.92 2.91
CA LEU A 163 5.02 15.36 1.52
C LEU A 163 3.85 14.78 0.73
N VAL A 164 3.57 13.48 0.90
CA VAL A 164 2.41 12.85 0.28
C VAL A 164 1.13 13.50 0.78
N CYS A 165 0.95 13.66 2.10
CA CYS A 165 -0.21 14.34 2.67
C CYS A 165 -0.39 15.77 2.09
N LEU A 166 0.68 16.57 2.00
CA LEU A 166 0.67 17.91 1.39
C LEU A 166 0.29 17.89 -0.08
N LEU A 167 0.84 16.97 -0.87
CA LEU A 167 0.52 16.82 -2.29
C LEU A 167 -0.93 16.40 -2.50
N LEU A 168 -1.46 15.55 -1.62
CA LEU A 168 -2.83 15.06 -1.69
C LEU A 168 -3.84 16.11 -1.22
N SER A 169 -3.55 16.82 -0.13
CA SER A 169 -4.34 17.95 0.38
C SER A 169 -4.47 19.06 -0.67
N ARG A 170 -3.37 19.37 -1.40
CA ARG A 170 -3.40 20.34 -2.52
C ARG A 170 -4.28 19.93 -3.70
N ARG A 171 -4.52 18.62 -3.91
CA ARG A 171 -5.32 18.15 -5.05
C ARG A 171 -6.80 17.97 -4.70
N GLY A 172 -7.19 17.85 -3.44
CA GLY A 172 -8.60 17.80 -3.07
C GLY A 172 -8.83 17.37 -1.63
N GLY A 173 -8.85 18.35 -0.71
CA GLY A 173 -9.79 18.40 0.43
C GLY A 173 -9.93 17.18 1.33
N ALA A 174 -8.87 16.42 1.60
CA ALA A 174 -8.89 15.43 2.68
C ALA A 174 -8.52 16.11 4.01
N PRO A 175 -9.29 15.94 5.09
CA PRO A 175 -8.88 16.38 6.42
C PRO A 175 -7.74 15.50 6.94
N CYS A 176 -6.82 16.15 7.66
CA CYS A 176 -5.70 15.52 8.38
C CYS A 176 -6.18 14.56 9.46
#